data_AF-A0A2U1XWA3-F1
#
_entry.id   AF-A0A2U1XWA3-F1
#
_cell.length_a   1.000
_cell.length_b   1.000
_cell.length_c   1.000
_cell.angle_alpha   90.00
_cell.angle_beta   90.00
_cell.angle_gamma   90.00
#
_symmetry.space_group_name_H-M   'P 1'
#
loop_
_entity.id
_entity.type
_entity.pdbx_description
1 polymer ?
#
loop_
_entity_poly.entity_id
_entity_poly.type
_entity_poly.pdbx_seq_one_letter_code
_entity_poly.pdbx_strand_id
1 'polypeptide(L)'
;AVLAAKRSIVTVEEIVDDLDAPPNACVLPYWALSAVCPVPGGAYPSYAQGYSERDNRFYKAWDPIARSRETFQAWMQRHVLDTDDFAGFRRVLAESMAQIMKEAV
;
A
#
# COMPACT_ATOMS: atom_id res chain seq x y z
N ALA A 1 6.65 -17.59 -0.34
CA ALA A 1 5.67 -17.12 0.65
C ALA A 1 4.30 -17.80 0.44
N VAL A 2 3.59 -17.50 -0.66
CA VAL A 2 2.22 -17.98 -0.92
C VAL A 2 2.06 -19.51 -0.85
N LEU A 3 2.87 -20.28 -1.59
CA LEU A 3 2.74 -21.74 -1.65
C LEU A 3 3.04 -22.48 -0.33
N ALA A 4 3.67 -21.80 0.64
CA ALA A 4 4.00 -22.36 1.94
C ALA A 4 3.00 -21.92 3.03
N ALA A 5 2.10 -21.00 2.73
CA ALA A 5 1.17 -20.43 3.71
C ALA A 5 -0.08 -21.32 3.87
N LYS A 6 -0.62 -21.36 5.09
CA LYS A 6 -1.93 -22.00 5.35
C LYS A 6 -3.08 -21.23 4.71
N ARG A 7 -2.94 -19.91 4.62
CA ARG A 7 -3.90 -18.97 4.03
C ARG A 7 -3.12 -17.88 3.31
N SER A 8 -3.57 -17.51 2.11
CA SER A 8 -2.93 -16.49 1.28
C SER A 8 -3.96 -15.46 0.84
N ILE A 9 -3.71 -14.21 1.17
CA ILE A 9 -4.52 -13.07 0.73
C ILE A 9 -3.66 -12.24 -0.22
N VAL A 10 -4.20 -11.86 -1.36
CA VAL A 10 -3.54 -10.96 -2.30
C VAL A 10 -4.36 -9.69 -2.47
N THR A 11 -3.69 -8.55 -2.41
CA THR A 11 -4.23 -7.26 -2.86
C THR A 11 -3.84 -7.05 -4.31
N VAL A 12 -4.80 -6.68 -5.15
CA VAL A 12 -4.60 -6.47 -6.59
C VAL A 12 -5.03 -5.07 -6.99
N GLU A 13 -4.40 -4.53 -8.02
CA GLU A 13 -4.76 -3.23 -8.58
C GLU A 13 -6.12 -3.29 -9.29
N GLU A 14 -6.43 -4.41 -9.95
CA GLU A 14 -7.67 -4.62 -10.68
C GLU A 14 -8.15 -6.09 -10.61
N ILE A 15 -9.45 -6.27 -10.83
CA ILE A 15 -10.06 -7.59 -11.08
C ILE A 15 -10.67 -7.50 -12.48
N VAL A 16 -10.29 -8.44 -13.34
CA VAL A 16 -10.69 -8.50 -14.74
C VAL A 16 -11.25 -9.88 -15.08
N ASP A 17 -12.07 -9.95 -16.13
CA ASP A 17 -12.64 -11.21 -16.61
C ASP A 17 -11.57 -12.10 -17.27
N ASP A 18 -10.61 -11.50 -17.98
CA ASP A 18 -9.45 -12.17 -18.59
C ASP A 18 -8.19 -11.31 -18.37
N LEU A 19 -7.07 -11.95 -18.05
CA LEU A 19 -5.79 -11.28 -17.80
C LEU A 19 -5.03 -10.94 -19.09
N ASP A 20 -5.42 -11.50 -20.25
CA ASP A 20 -4.64 -11.46 -21.50
C ASP A 20 -3.15 -11.79 -21.24
N ALA A 21 -2.93 -12.78 -20.37
CA ALA A 21 -1.63 -13.07 -19.80
C ALA A 21 -0.76 -13.84 -20.81
N PRO A 22 0.42 -13.32 -21.21
CA PRO A 22 1.34 -14.08 -22.04
C PRO A 22 1.86 -15.32 -21.29
N PRO A 23 2.43 -16.31 -21.99
CA PRO A 23 3.00 -17.49 -21.35
C PRO A 23 3.94 -17.12 -20.19
N ASN A 24 3.76 -17.78 -19.05
CA ASN A 24 4.50 -17.56 -17.79
C ASN A 24 4.20 -16.25 -17.03
N ALA A 25 3.22 -15.43 -17.44
CA ALA A 25 2.82 -14.25 -16.66
C ALA A 25 1.94 -14.60 -15.44
N CYS A 26 1.18 -15.70 -15.49
CA CYS A 26 0.43 -16.19 -14.33
C CYS A 26 1.37 -16.96 -13.38
N VAL A 27 1.77 -16.31 -12.29
CA VAL A 27 2.75 -16.85 -11.32
C VAL A 27 2.12 -17.50 -10.08
N LEU A 28 0.86 -17.18 -9.78
CA LEU A 28 0.13 -17.74 -8.65
C LEU A 28 -1.10 -18.52 -9.13
N PRO A 29 -1.22 -19.82 -8.84
CA PRO A 29 -2.41 -20.59 -9.19
C PRO A 29 -3.56 -20.29 -8.23
N TYR A 30 -4.80 -20.35 -8.72
CA TYR A 30 -6.00 -19.97 -7.94
C TYR A 30 -6.14 -20.75 -6.63
N TRP A 31 -5.81 -22.05 -6.62
CA TRP A 31 -5.93 -22.91 -5.44
C TRP A 31 -4.98 -22.51 -4.30
N ALA A 32 -3.94 -21.72 -4.61
CA ALA A 32 -3.02 -21.22 -3.61
C ALA A 32 -3.54 -19.97 -2.90
N LEU A 33 -4.66 -19.40 -3.35
CA LEU A 33 -5.24 -18.16 -2.84
C LEU A 33 -6.48 -18.44 -1.99
N SER A 34 -6.54 -17.78 -0.84
CA SER A 34 -7.71 -17.78 0.04
C SER A 34 -8.62 -16.58 -0.19
N ALA A 35 -8.07 -15.44 -0.62
CA ALA A 35 -8.83 -14.25 -0.97
C ALA A 35 -8.07 -13.37 -1.98
N VAL A 36 -8.84 -12.69 -2.83
CA VAL A 36 -8.37 -11.66 -3.76
C VAL A 36 -9.12 -10.37 -3.42
N CYS A 37 -8.38 -9.31 -3.12
CA CYS A 37 -8.93 -8.05 -2.65
C CYS A 37 -8.52 -6.91 -3.60
N PRO A 38 -9.47 -6.22 -4.26
CA PRO A 38 -9.15 -5.06 -5.08
C PRO A 38 -8.75 -3.90 -4.17
N VAL A 39 -7.48 -3.50 -4.21
CA VAL A 39 -6.92 -2.38 -3.45
C VAL A 39 -5.98 -1.58 -4.38
N PRO A 40 -6.54 -0.71 -5.24
CA PRO A 40 -5.75 0.11 -6.13
C PRO A 40 -4.74 0.99 -5.37
N GLY A 41 -3.49 0.98 -5.80
CA GLY A 41 -2.38 1.64 -5.13
C GLY A 41 -1.96 0.98 -3.81
N GLY A 42 -2.39 -0.26 -3.55
CA GLY A 42 -2.11 -0.98 -2.30
C GLY A 42 -0.63 -1.20 -2.00
N ALA A 43 0.23 -1.13 -3.03
CA ALA A 43 1.68 -1.22 -2.88
C ALA A 43 2.34 0.07 -2.35
N TYR A 44 1.63 1.21 -2.32
CA TYR A 44 2.18 2.48 -1.84
C TYR A 44 2.74 2.33 -0.41
N PRO A 45 3.92 2.90 -0.07
CA PRO A 45 4.75 3.83 -0.86
C PRO A 45 5.74 3.15 -1.82
N SER A 46 5.72 1.81 -1.88
CA SER A 46 6.48 1.04 -2.85
C SER A 46 5.85 1.10 -4.25
N TYR A 47 6.60 0.60 -5.23
CA TYR A 47 6.16 0.51 -6.62
C TYR A 47 5.39 -0.79 -6.86
N ALA A 48 4.43 -0.73 -7.79
CA ALA A 48 3.84 -1.88 -8.44
C ALA A 48 4.24 -1.83 -9.93
N GLN A 49 4.91 -2.87 -10.42
CA GLN A 49 5.46 -2.87 -11.78
C GLN A 49 4.35 -2.64 -12.82
N GLY A 50 4.51 -1.62 -13.66
CA GLY A 50 3.54 -1.23 -14.68
C GLY A 50 2.37 -0.38 -14.16
N TYR A 51 2.24 -0.17 -12.85
CA TYR A 51 1.12 0.54 -12.23
C TYR A 51 1.53 1.81 -11.50
N SER A 52 2.64 1.79 -10.77
CA SER A 52 3.08 2.92 -9.95
C SER A 52 4.59 2.96 -9.78
N GLU A 53 5.11 4.16 -9.52
CA GLU A 53 6.49 4.37 -9.11
C GLU A 53 6.60 4.43 -7.58
N ARG A 54 7.81 4.18 -7.08
CA ARG A 54 8.11 4.27 -5.65
C ARG A 54 8.13 5.73 -5.19
N ASP A 55 7.42 6.03 -4.09
CA ASP A 55 7.45 7.36 -3.47
C ASP A 55 8.67 7.51 -2.55
N ASN A 56 9.82 7.84 -3.15
CA ASN A 56 11.06 8.10 -2.40
C ASN A 56 10.94 9.25 -1.38
N ARG A 57 10.01 10.19 -1.58
CA ARG A 57 9.82 11.32 -0.66
C ARG A 57 9.19 10.82 0.64
N PHE A 58 8.22 9.92 0.54
CA PHE A 58 7.64 9.26 1.73
C PHE A 58 8.71 8.53 2.53
N TYR A 59 9.57 7.74 1.88
CA TYR A 59 10.67 7.03 2.57
C TYR A 59 11.62 7.98 3.32
N LYS A 60 11.94 9.15 2.75
CA LYS A 60 12.76 10.16 3.43
C LYS A 60 12.01 10.78 4.62
N ALA A 61 10.72 11.09 4.46
CA ALA A 61 9.90 11.65 5.53
C ALA A 61 9.65 10.65 6.67
N TRP A 62 9.68 9.34 6.38
CA TRP A 62 9.46 8.29 7.36
C TRP A 62 10.55 8.20 8.43
N ASP A 63 11.81 8.48 8.08
CA ASP A 63 12.95 8.39 9.02
C ASP A 63 12.72 9.19 10.31
N PRO A 64 12.44 10.50 10.27
CA PRO A 64 12.16 11.26 11.49
C PRO A 64 10.86 10.84 12.19
N ILE A 65 9.84 10.38 11.45
CA ILE A 65 8.54 9.93 12.02
C ILE A 65 8.76 8.70 12.89
N ALA A 66 9.47 7.69 12.37
CA ALA A 66 9.68 6.42 13.04
C ALA A 66 10.79 6.44 14.10
N ARG A 67 11.58 7.53 14.17
CA ARG A 67 12.76 7.64 15.04
C ARG A 67 12.44 7.59 16.53
N SER A 68 11.28 8.09 16.94
CA SER A 68 10.85 8.07 18.34
C SER A 68 9.54 7.31 18.49
N ARG A 69 9.35 6.67 19.65
CA ARG A 69 8.11 5.95 19.97
C ARG A 69 6.90 6.89 19.95
N GLU A 70 7.06 8.10 20.47
CA GLU A 70 5.99 9.09 20.57
C GLU A 70 5.54 9.55 19.18
N THR A 71 6.47 10.00 18.32
CA THR A 71 6.16 10.43 16.96
C THR A 71 5.59 9.30 16.10
N PHE A 72 6.11 8.08 16.27
CA PHE A 72 5.59 6.90 15.59
C PHE A 72 4.15 6.58 16.01
N GLN A 73 3.87 6.57 17.32
CA GLN A 73 2.53 6.28 17.84
C GLN A 73 1.52 7.33 17.41
N ALA A 74 1.87 8.62 17.48
CA ALA A 74 1.01 9.69 17.00
C ALA A 74 0.71 9.56 15.49
N TRP A 75 1.72 9.20 14.69
CA TRP A 75 1.53 8.96 13.26
C TRP A 75 0.62 7.77 13.00
N MET A 76 0.85 6.64 13.67
CA MET A 76 0.03 5.42 13.54
C MET A 76 -1.41 5.66 13.96
N GLN A 77 -1.63 6.38 15.06
CA GLN A 77 -2.97 6.72 15.52
C GLN A 77 -3.73 7.48 14.43
N ARG A 78 -3.16 8.58 13.96
CA ARG A 78 -3.81 9.46 12.97
C ARG A 78 -4.02 8.81 11.61
N HIS A 79 -3.02 8.10 11.09
CA HIS A 79 -3.03 7.64 9.69
C HIS A 79 -3.60 6.23 9.53
N VAL A 80 -3.52 5.38 10.56
CA VAL A 80 -3.87 3.97 10.46
C VAL A 80 -4.99 3.57 11.43
N LEU A 81 -4.89 3.91 12.71
CA LEU A 81 -5.86 3.44 13.71
C LEU A 81 -7.17 4.25 13.71
N ASP A 82 -7.09 5.53 13.36
CA ASP A 82 -8.24 6.43 13.23
C ASP A 82 -8.82 6.46 11.79
N THR A 83 -8.39 5.54 10.92
CA THR A 83 -8.92 5.42 9.56
C THR A 83 -9.68 4.11 9.39
N ASP A 84 -10.84 4.17 8.74
CA ASP A 84 -11.72 3.01 8.59
C ASP A 84 -11.18 1.99 7.57
N ASP A 85 -10.43 2.46 6.57
CA ASP A 85 -9.92 1.63 5.48
C ASP A 85 -8.70 2.26 4.79
N PHE A 86 -8.21 1.59 3.74
CA PHE A 86 -7.07 2.07 2.95
C PHE A 86 -7.36 3.41 2.27
N ALA A 87 -8.58 3.67 1.82
CA ALA A 87 -8.94 4.95 1.20
C ALA A 87 -8.90 6.09 2.23
N GLY A 88 -9.33 5.83 3.47
CA GLY A 88 -9.19 6.72 4.62
C GLY A 88 -7.72 7.05 4.90
N PHE A 89 -6.87 6.04 5.00
CA PHE A 89 -5.41 6.22 5.13
C PHE A 89 -4.85 7.11 4.02
N ARG A 90 -5.17 6.83 2.75
CA ARG A 90 -4.68 7.59 1.60
C ARG A 90 -5.10 9.06 1.65
N ARG A 91 -6.34 9.33 2.09
CA ARG A 91 -6.87 10.69 2.24
C ARG A 91 -6.13 11.47 3.32
N VAL A 92 -6.03 10.92 4.54
CA VAL A 92 -5.34 11.56 5.67
C VAL A 92 -3.86 11.78 5.36
N LEU A 93 -3.23 10.84 4.65
CA LEU A 93 -1.85 10.99 4.20
C LEU A 93 -1.70 12.15 3.20
N ALA A 94 -2.57 12.23 2.19
CA ALA A 94 -2.54 13.31 1.21
C ALA A 94 -2.74 14.69 1.86
N GLU A 95 -3.65 14.79 2.83
CA GLU A 95 -3.84 16.01 3.64
C GLU A 95 -2.57 16.39 4.40
N SER A 96 -1.93 15.42 5.06
CA SER A 96 -0.72 15.67 5.85
C SER A 96 0.46 16.08 4.97
N MET A 97 0.61 15.48 3.78
CA MET A 97 1.63 15.89 2.80
C MET A 97 1.35 17.27 2.22
N ALA A 98 0.09 17.62 1.96
CA ALA A 98 -0.29 18.95 1.48
C ALA A 98 0.00 20.02 2.53
N GLN A 99 -0.23 19.72 3.82
CA GLN A 99 0.08 20.63 4.93
C GLN A 99 1.58 20.90 5.02
N ILE A 100 2.42 19.85 4.96
CA ILE A 100 3.89 19.98 4.96
C ILE A 100 4.35 20.87 3.79
N MET A 101 3.75 20.70 2.60
CA MET A 101 4.13 21.48 1.42
C MET A 101 3.68 22.94 1.50
N LYS A 102 2.59 23.26 2.22
CA LYS A 102 2.18 24.64 2.50
C LYS A 102 3.09 25.32 3.52
N GLU A 103 3.57 24.59 4.52
CA GLU A 103 4.47 25.14 5.55
C GLU A 103 5.91 25.31 5.05
N ALA A 104 6.26 24.69 3.92
CA ALA A 104 7.56 24.82 3.27
C ALA A 104 7.66 25.99 2.26
N VAL A 105 6.62 26.82 2.13
CA VAL A 105 6.54 28.02 1.26
C VAL A 105 6.33 29.26 2.13
#